data_AF-A0A321M2S4-F1
#
_entry.id   AF-A0A321M2S4-F1
#
_cell.length_a   1.000
_cell.length_b   1.000
_cell.length_c   1.000
_cell.angle_alpha   90.00
_cell.angle_beta   90.00
_cell.angle_gamma   90.00
#
_symmetry.space_group_name_H-M   'P 1'
#
loop_
_entity.id
_entity.type
_entity.pdbx_description
1 polymer ?
#
loop_
_entity_poly.entity_id
_entity_poly.type
_entity_poly.pdbx_seq_one_letter_code
_entity_poly.pdbx_strand_id
1 'polypeptide(L)'
;MPIHKPGVRITVVFFVLLGLAGNGMARTKHRNATTQTVPETTRSLLLEAAMRIEQTDMDCSHLVHYLYNRVGLIYNYVPSNSLYQGATFFLRTFQPQPGDLIVWRGHVGVVVDPEEHTFISALRTGVKIASYDSRYWKAKGRPRFLRYTGPALPPELAESASIVSLSNSAD
;
A
#
# COMPACT_ATOMS: atom_id res chain seq x y z
N MET A 1 26.47 -39.05 -47.63
CA MET A 1 27.52 -38.68 -48.61
C MET A 1 27.05 -37.43 -49.35
N PRO A 2 27.80 -36.31 -49.29
CA PRO A 2 27.43 -35.05 -49.92
C PRO A 2 27.98 -34.96 -51.36
N ILE A 3 27.21 -34.38 -52.28
CA ILE A 3 27.71 -33.92 -53.59
C ILE A 3 27.31 -32.45 -53.77
N HIS A 4 28.25 -31.69 -54.32
CA HIS A 4 28.41 -30.23 -54.28
C HIS A 4 28.03 -29.58 -55.62
N LYS A 5 27.67 -28.27 -55.56
CA LYS A 5 27.85 -27.18 -56.57
C LYS A 5 26.82 -26.99 -57.70
N PRO A 6 26.76 -25.80 -58.35
CA PRO A 6 27.27 -24.45 -57.97
C PRO A 6 26.21 -23.31 -58.13
N GLY A 7 26.58 -22.12 -57.67
CA GLY A 7 25.72 -20.94 -57.60
C GLY A 7 25.56 -20.12 -58.88
N VAL A 8 24.70 -19.11 -58.77
CA VAL A 8 24.59 -17.97 -59.68
C VAL A 8 24.48 -16.72 -58.81
N ARG A 9 25.40 -15.78 -59.01
CA ARG A 9 25.36 -14.43 -58.44
C ARG A 9 24.51 -13.57 -59.37
N ILE A 10 23.51 -12.88 -58.84
CA ILE A 10 22.89 -11.74 -59.51
C ILE A 10 22.90 -10.57 -58.52
N THR A 11 23.79 -9.62 -58.81
CA THR A 11 23.79 -8.26 -58.30
C THR A 11 22.68 -7.46 -59.00
N VAL A 12 22.30 -6.30 -58.43
CA VAL A 12 21.47 -5.18 -58.98
C VAL A 12 20.09 -5.14 -58.29
N VAL A 13 19.58 -4.05 -57.69
CA VAL A 13 20.01 -2.65 -57.54
C VAL A 13 19.27 -2.04 -56.34
N PHE A 14 19.86 -1.02 -55.73
CA PHE A 14 19.25 -0.13 -54.74
C PHE A 14 18.00 0.57 -55.30
N PHE A 15 16.85 0.38 -54.67
CA PHE A 15 15.77 1.37 -54.70
C PHE A 15 15.65 1.99 -53.31
N VAL A 16 16.21 3.20 -53.19
CA VAL A 16 15.89 4.15 -52.14
C VAL A 16 14.44 4.60 -52.40
N LEU A 17 13.51 4.16 -51.57
CA LEU A 17 12.19 4.77 -51.46
C LEU A 17 12.12 5.47 -50.10
N LEU A 18 12.31 6.78 -50.17
CA LEU A 18 12.07 7.75 -49.13
C LEU A 18 10.56 7.77 -48.83
N GLY A 19 10.12 6.99 -47.85
CA GLY A 19 8.77 7.02 -47.29
C GLY A 19 8.76 7.85 -46.00
N LEU A 20 8.44 9.13 -46.13
CA LEU A 20 8.04 10.00 -45.03
C LEU A 20 6.66 9.59 -44.49
N ALA A 21 6.47 9.87 -43.20
CA ALA A 21 5.21 9.89 -42.47
C ALA A 21 4.57 8.53 -42.13
N GLY A 22 4.95 8.05 -40.95
CA GLY A 22 4.09 7.23 -40.12
C GLY A 22 4.49 7.48 -38.68
N ASN A 23 3.82 8.44 -38.03
CA ASN A 23 3.87 8.64 -36.59
C ASN A 23 3.48 7.32 -35.93
N GLY A 24 4.48 6.48 -35.67
CA GLY A 24 4.38 5.27 -34.88
C GLY A 24 4.19 5.70 -33.44
N MET A 25 2.95 6.07 -33.16
CA MET A 25 2.30 6.21 -31.88
C MET A 25 3.17 5.59 -30.80
N ALA A 26 3.74 6.44 -29.94
CA ALA A 26 4.27 6.02 -28.66
C ALA A 26 3.17 5.17 -28.04
N ARG A 27 3.31 3.85 -28.17
CA ARG A 27 2.48 2.87 -27.49
C ARG A 27 2.97 3.01 -26.06
N THR A 28 2.42 4.01 -25.37
CA THR A 28 2.33 4.04 -23.93
C THR A 28 1.82 2.67 -23.58
N LYS A 29 2.77 1.81 -23.19
CA LYS A 29 2.50 0.56 -22.55
C LYS A 29 1.72 1.00 -21.33
N HIS A 30 0.40 1.00 -21.45
CA HIS A 30 -0.52 1.08 -20.34
C HIS A 30 0.09 0.12 -19.34
N ARG A 31 0.71 0.68 -18.31
CA ARG A 31 1.23 -0.09 -17.20
C ARG A 31 -0.02 -0.80 -16.72
N ASN A 32 -0.11 -2.09 -17.05
CA ASN A 32 -1.11 -2.96 -16.47
C ASN A 32 -1.13 -2.59 -15.00
N ALA A 33 -2.29 -2.19 -14.50
CA ALA A 33 -2.50 -1.84 -13.12
C ALA A 33 -2.25 -3.10 -12.28
N THR A 34 -0.98 -3.41 -12.09
CA THR A 34 -0.48 -4.28 -11.05
C THR A 34 -0.95 -3.61 -9.77
N THR A 35 -1.91 -4.23 -9.11
CA THR A 35 -2.39 -3.93 -7.76
C THR A 35 -1.34 -3.12 -7.02
N GLN A 36 -1.51 -1.79 -6.94
CA GLN A 36 -0.51 -0.91 -6.35
C GLN A 36 -0.38 -1.28 -4.87
N THR A 37 0.63 -2.07 -4.54
CA THR A 37 1.05 -2.31 -3.17
C THR A 37 1.54 -0.98 -2.61
N VAL A 38 1.12 -0.64 -1.40
CA VAL A 38 1.61 0.55 -0.70
C VAL A 38 3.16 0.54 -0.72
N PRO A 39 3.83 1.63 -1.14
CA PRO A 39 5.30 1.67 -1.17
C PRO A 39 5.91 1.32 0.19
N GLU A 40 7.07 0.66 0.18
CA GLU A 40 7.78 0.27 1.42
C GLU A 40 8.02 1.47 2.33
N THR A 41 8.52 2.57 1.75
CA THR A 41 8.76 3.82 2.48
C THR A 41 7.51 4.34 3.18
N THR A 42 6.34 4.27 2.53
CA THR A 42 5.07 4.70 3.15
C THR A 42 4.70 3.80 4.33
N ARG A 43 4.93 2.48 4.22
CA ARG A 43 4.69 1.53 5.32
C ARG A 43 5.64 1.77 6.48
N SER A 44 6.92 2.01 6.21
CA SER A 44 7.89 2.38 7.26
C SER A 44 7.49 3.67 7.96
N LEU A 45 7.17 4.74 7.22
CA LEU A 45 6.72 6.02 7.79
C LEU A 45 5.45 5.86 8.64
N LEU A 46 4.53 5.00 8.21
CA LEU A 46 3.30 4.70 8.93
C LEU A 46 3.61 4.10 10.31
N LEU A 47 4.48 3.10 10.36
CA LEU A 47 4.85 2.42 11.59
C LEU A 47 5.69 3.31 12.50
N GLU A 48 6.63 4.08 11.94
CA GLU A 48 7.40 5.09 12.68
C GLU A 48 6.48 6.15 13.31
N ALA A 49 5.49 6.65 12.56
CA ALA A 49 4.51 7.60 13.09
C ALA A 49 3.67 6.98 14.21
N ALA A 50 3.27 5.72 14.08
CA ALA A 50 2.50 5.01 15.10
C ALA A 50 3.32 4.79 16.39
N MET A 51 4.59 4.42 16.27
CA MET A 51 5.49 4.15 17.41
C MET A 51 5.85 5.40 18.22
N ARG A 52 5.71 6.60 17.65
CA ARG A 52 5.92 7.88 18.37
C ARG A 52 4.72 8.32 19.21
N ILE A 53 3.57 7.68 19.05
CA ILE A 53 2.37 8.00 19.82
C ILE A 53 2.32 7.03 20.99
N GLU A 54 2.47 7.52 22.22
CA GLU A 54 2.33 6.69 23.43
C GLU A 54 0.92 6.77 24.02
N GLN A 55 0.32 7.96 24.00
CA GLN A 55 -1.01 8.25 24.52
C GLN A 55 -1.86 8.95 23.47
N THR A 56 -3.15 8.67 23.49
CA THR A 56 -4.12 9.32 22.61
C THR A 56 -5.53 9.16 23.16
N ASP A 57 -6.38 10.17 22.93
CA ASP A 57 -7.83 10.10 23.17
C ASP A 57 -8.57 9.50 21.96
N MET A 58 -7.88 9.24 20.85
CA MET A 58 -8.46 8.60 19.67
C MET A 58 -8.81 7.14 19.97
N ASP A 59 -9.99 6.69 19.51
CA ASP A 59 -10.27 5.27 19.45
C ASP A 59 -9.39 4.57 18.40
N CYS A 60 -9.41 3.23 18.42
CA CYS A 60 -8.62 2.41 17.51
C CYS A 60 -8.80 2.73 16.01
N SER A 61 -10.01 3.05 15.56
CA SER A 61 -10.28 3.40 14.17
C SER A 61 -9.87 4.83 13.83
N HIS A 62 -10.03 5.77 14.75
CA HIS A 62 -9.57 7.15 14.59
C HIS A 62 -8.04 7.21 14.52
N LEU A 63 -7.33 6.46 15.35
CA LEU A 63 -5.87 6.37 15.27
C LEU A 63 -5.41 5.87 13.90
N VAL A 64 -6.02 4.78 13.40
CA VAL A 64 -5.67 4.22 12.09
C VAL A 64 -5.93 5.22 10.96
N HIS A 65 -7.09 5.88 10.99
CA HIS A 65 -7.45 6.90 9.99
C HIS A 65 -6.48 8.08 10.01
N TYR A 66 -6.14 8.59 11.20
CA TYR A 66 -5.15 9.64 11.38
C TYR A 66 -3.79 9.24 10.78
N LEU A 67 -3.28 8.05 11.16
CA LEU A 67 -1.98 7.56 10.70
C LEU A 67 -1.92 7.38 9.19
N TYR A 68 -2.97 6.79 8.59
CA TYR A 68 -3.04 6.58 7.15
C TYR A 68 -3.06 7.90 6.38
N ASN A 69 -3.89 8.87 6.80
CA ASN A 69 -3.92 10.18 6.16
C ASN A 69 -2.57 10.90 6.27
N ARG A 70 -1.90 10.79 7.41
CA ARG A 70 -0.57 11.38 7.63
C ARG A 70 0.47 10.87 6.64
N VAL A 71 0.39 9.61 6.22
CA VAL A 71 1.29 9.03 5.22
C VAL A 71 0.70 9.03 3.81
N GLY A 72 -0.39 9.78 3.59
CA GLY A 72 -0.97 9.97 2.26
C GLY A 72 -1.85 8.83 1.77
N LEU A 73 -2.26 7.89 2.63
CA LEU A 73 -3.21 6.82 2.30
C LEU A 73 -4.64 7.33 2.56
N ILE A 74 -5.26 7.90 1.53
CA ILE A 74 -6.48 8.70 1.71
C ILE A 74 -7.73 7.84 1.63
N TYR A 75 -8.57 7.92 2.66
CA TYR A 75 -9.91 7.34 2.64
C TYR A 75 -10.83 8.05 3.64
N ASN A 76 -12.15 7.96 3.42
CA ASN A 76 -13.12 8.46 4.37
C ASN A 76 -13.04 7.67 5.68
N TYR A 77 -13.27 8.30 6.83
CA TYR A 77 -13.29 7.59 8.10
C TYR A 77 -14.27 6.40 8.06
N VAL A 78 -13.81 5.24 8.55
CA VAL A 78 -14.61 4.02 8.65
C VAL A 78 -14.41 3.41 10.04
N PRO A 79 -15.48 3.15 10.82
CA PRO A 79 -15.35 2.52 12.13
C PRO A 79 -14.92 1.05 11.99
N SER A 80 -14.26 0.53 13.03
CA SER A 80 -13.73 -0.85 13.05
C SER A 80 -14.75 -1.94 12.71
N ASN A 81 -16.02 -1.78 13.12
CA ASN A 81 -17.09 -2.72 12.78
C ASN A 81 -17.40 -2.78 11.29
N SER A 82 -17.35 -1.64 10.60
CA SER A 82 -17.56 -1.56 9.16
C SER A 82 -16.33 -2.06 8.41
N LEU A 83 -15.11 -1.72 8.86
CA LEU A 83 -13.87 -2.32 8.34
C LEU A 83 -13.92 -3.85 8.42
N TYR A 84 -14.42 -4.41 9.52
CA TYR A 84 -14.55 -5.87 9.67
C TYR A 84 -15.49 -6.47 8.63
N GLN A 85 -16.59 -5.80 8.29
CA GLN A 85 -17.56 -6.27 7.30
C GLN A 85 -17.00 -6.14 5.87
N GLY A 86 -16.19 -5.12 5.63
CA GLY A 86 -15.61 -4.77 4.34
C GLY A 86 -15.79 -3.27 4.11
N ALA A 87 -14.79 -2.62 3.53
CA ALA A 87 -14.82 -1.20 3.25
C ALA A 87 -14.17 -0.90 1.90
N THR A 88 -14.62 0.16 1.24
CA THR A 88 -13.99 0.68 0.03
C THR A 88 -12.50 0.93 0.29
N PHE A 89 -11.66 0.59 -0.70
CA PHE A 89 -10.20 0.69 -0.64
C PHE A 89 -9.49 -0.29 0.31
N PHE A 90 -10.20 -1.22 0.94
CA PHE A 90 -9.61 -2.26 1.77
C PHE A 90 -9.93 -3.65 1.23
N LEU A 91 -8.90 -4.33 0.72
CA LEU A 91 -9.02 -5.69 0.21
C LEU A 91 -8.59 -6.69 1.29
N ARG A 92 -9.37 -7.74 1.50
CA ARG A 92 -8.97 -8.82 2.41
C ARG A 92 -7.73 -9.56 1.89
N THR A 93 -6.75 -9.76 2.76
CA THR A 93 -5.54 -10.55 2.50
C THR A 93 -5.39 -11.69 3.51
N PHE A 94 -4.68 -12.75 3.12
CA PHE A 94 -4.29 -13.86 3.98
C PHE A 94 -2.77 -13.92 4.22
N GLN A 95 -2.03 -13.03 3.56
CA GLN A 95 -0.59 -12.84 3.72
C GLN A 95 -0.38 -11.37 4.11
N PRO A 96 -0.56 -11.05 5.39
CA PRO A 96 -0.41 -9.68 5.86
C PRO A 96 1.04 -9.20 5.69
N GLN A 97 1.19 -7.91 5.45
CA GLN A 97 2.46 -7.19 5.42
C GLN A 97 2.46 -6.11 6.51
N PRO A 98 3.65 -5.66 6.96
CA PRO A 98 3.76 -4.46 7.79
C PRO A 98 2.95 -3.31 7.18
N GLY A 99 2.14 -2.63 8.00
CA GLY A 99 1.26 -1.55 7.55
C GLY A 99 -0.14 -1.97 7.09
N ASP A 100 -0.40 -3.26 6.81
CA ASP A 100 -1.77 -3.75 6.59
C ASP A 100 -2.60 -3.61 7.88
N LEU A 101 -3.92 -3.57 7.75
CA LEU A 101 -4.81 -3.57 8.92
C LEU A 101 -5.02 -4.99 9.44
N ILE A 102 -5.13 -5.10 10.76
CA ILE A 102 -5.70 -6.26 11.44
C ILE A 102 -7.00 -5.84 12.15
N VAL A 103 -8.09 -6.55 11.88
CA VAL A 103 -9.44 -6.12 12.28
C VAL A 103 -10.22 -7.24 12.97
N TRP A 104 -10.78 -6.93 14.14
CA TRP A 104 -11.81 -7.70 14.83
C TRP A 104 -13.14 -6.95 14.83
N ARG A 105 -14.23 -7.63 15.22
CA ARG A 105 -15.47 -6.91 15.56
C ARG A 105 -15.16 -5.95 16.72
N GLY A 106 -15.34 -4.65 16.47
CA GLY A 106 -15.12 -3.57 17.43
C GLY A 106 -13.66 -3.22 17.73
N HIS A 107 -12.68 -3.67 16.95
CA HIS A 107 -11.29 -3.22 17.11
C HIS A 107 -10.48 -3.32 15.82
N VAL A 108 -9.53 -2.41 15.63
CA VAL A 108 -8.61 -2.40 14.50
C VAL A 108 -7.22 -1.97 14.97
N GLY A 109 -6.19 -2.44 14.29
CA GLY A 109 -4.83 -1.92 14.42
C GLY A 109 -4.06 -2.07 13.12
N VAL A 110 -2.79 -1.68 13.16
CA VAL A 110 -1.85 -1.78 12.04
C VAL A 110 -0.88 -2.92 12.34
N VAL A 111 -0.73 -3.87 11.42
CA VAL A 111 0.27 -4.95 11.52
C VAL A 111 1.66 -4.34 11.56
N VAL A 112 2.44 -4.71 12.58
CA VAL A 112 3.83 -4.26 12.75
C VAL A 112 4.75 -5.29 12.12
N ASP A 113 4.67 -6.53 12.61
CA ASP A 113 5.47 -7.65 12.13
C ASP A 113 4.58 -8.90 12.01
N PRO A 114 4.31 -9.38 10.79
CA PRO A 114 3.49 -10.57 10.56
C PRO A 114 4.20 -11.89 10.87
N GLU A 115 5.51 -11.93 11.07
CA GLU A 115 6.26 -13.12 11.51
C GLU A 115 6.24 -13.24 13.04
N GLU A 116 6.43 -12.12 13.74
CA GLU A 116 6.34 -12.05 15.22
C GLU A 116 4.89 -11.94 15.73
N HIS A 117 3.93 -11.93 14.80
CA HIS A 117 2.52 -11.85 15.07
C HIS A 117 2.09 -10.60 15.86
N THR A 118 2.67 -9.44 15.52
CA THR A 118 2.47 -8.19 16.25
C THR A 118 1.72 -7.13 15.47
N PHE A 119 1.03 -6.27 16.21
CA PHE A 119 0.33 -5.11 15.68
C PHE A 119 0.32 -3.97 16.68
N ILE A 120 0.13 -2.74 16.21
CA ILE A 120 0.01 -1.53 17.03
C ILE A 120 -1.42 -0.98 16.95
N SER A 121 -1.97 -0.56 18.10
CA SER A 121 -3.31 0.05 18.17
C SER A 121 -3.50 0.90 19.41
N ALA A 122 -4.50 1.78 19.38
CA ALA A 122 -5.00 2.49 20.55
C ALA A 122 -5.77 1.51 21.45
N LEU A 123 -5.23 1.27 22.64
CA LEU A 123 -5.84 0.49 23.71
C LEU A 123 -6.26 1.42 24.86
N ARG A 124 -7.01 0.89 25.83
CA ARG A 124 -7.40 1.63 27.05
C ARG A 124 -6.23 2.13 27.90
N THR A 125 -5.00 1.69 27.60
CA THR A 125 -3.79 2.03 28.37
C THR A 125 -2.77 2.79 27.52
N GLY A 126 -3.22 3.37 26.41
CA GLY A 126 -2.37 4.05 25.42
C GLY A 126 -2.22 3.25 24.13
N VAL A 127 -1.39 3.77 23.24
CA VAL A 127 -1.05 3.12 21.97
C VAL A 127 0.07 2.11 22.24
N LYS A 128 -0.16 0.84 21.88
CA LYS A 128 0.76 -0.25 22.22
C LYS A 128 0.91 -1.24 21.10
N ILE A 129 2.11 -1.80 21.01
CA ILE A 129 2.37 -3.04 20.28
C ILE A 129 1.85 -4.21 21.12
N ALA A 130 1.11 -5.11 20.48
CA ALA A 130 0.61 -6.33 21.09
C ALA A 130 0.74 -7.51 20.12
N SER A 131 0.90 -8.72 20.66
CA SER A 131 0.80 -9.94 19.86
C SER A 131 -0.66 -10.32 19.65
N TYR A 132 -1.09 -10.48 18.39
CA TYR A 132 -2.44 -10.97 18.07
C TYR A 132 -2.63 -12.46 18.39
N ASP A 133 -1.57 -13.14 18.83
CA ASP A 133 -1.59 -14.51 19.32
C ASP A 133 -1.81 -14.64 20.83
N SER A 134 -1.86 -13.52 21.55
CA SER A 134 -2.12 -13.53 22.98
C SER A 134 -3.52 -14.09 23.30
N ARG A 135 -3.69 -14.61 24.52
CA ARG A 135 -4.98 -15.15 25.00
C ARG A 135 -6.11 -14.13 24.82
N TYR A 136 -5.86 -12.86 25.11
CA TYR A 136 -6.84 -11.79 24.97
C TYR A 136 -7.32 -11.64 23.52
N TRP A 137 -6.39 -11.55 22.55
CA TRP A 137 -6.73 -11.34 21.14
C TRP A 137 -7.34 -12.58 20.49
N LYS A 138 -6.90 -13.79 20.88
CA LYS A 138 -7.56 -15.04 20.49
C LYS A 138 -8.99 -15.13 21.01
N ALA A 139 -9.24 -14.74 22.26
CA ALA A 139 -10.58 -14.73 22.85
C ALA A 139 -11.52 -13.72 22.16
N LYS A 140 -10.97 -12.65 21.56
CA LYS A 140 -11.75 -11.68 20.78
C LYS A 140 -12.25 -12.25 19.44
N GLY A 141 -11.75 -13.42 19.03
CA GLY A 141 -12.14 -14.12 17.81
C GLY A 141 -11.13 -13.98 16.67
N ARG A 142 -11.51 -14.47 15.49
CA ARG A 142 -10.61 -14.49 14.32
C ARG A 142 -10.49 -13.10 13.69
N PRO A 143 -9.26 -12.53 13.60
CA PRO A 143 -9.06 -11.28 12.89
C PRO A 143 -9.24 -11.45 11.37
N ARG A 144 -9.45 -10.33 10.69
CA ARG A 144 -9.32 -10.18 9.24
C ARG A 144 -8.14 -9.26 8.96
N PHE A 145 -7.30 -9.63 8.00
CA PHE A 145 -6.25 -8.74 7.52
C PHE A 145 -6.72 -8.01 6.28
N LEU A 146 -6.51 -6.70 6.21
CA LEU A 146 -6.94 -5.87 5.08
C LEU A 146 -5.76 -5.06 4.54
N ARG A 147 -5.58 -5.11 3.23
CA ARG A 147 -4.61 -4.31 2.49
C ARG A 147 -5.27 -3.07 1.90
N TYR A 148 -4.62 -1.93 2.08
CA TYR A 148 -5.03 -0.69 1.43
C TYR A 148 -4.79 -0.76 -0.09
N THR A 149 -5.78 -0.30 -0.85
CA THR A 149 -5.82 -0.34 -2.33
C THR A 149 -6.35 0.96 -2.93
N GLY A 150 -6.49 2.00 -2.11
CA GLY A 150 -7.03 3.29 -2.52
C GLY A 150 -5.99 4.28 -3.03
N PRO A 151 -6.39 5.55 -3.20
CA PRO A 151 -5.50 6.63 -3.61
C PRO A 151 -4.37 6.89 -2.59
N ALA A 152 -3.12 6.75 -3.04
CA ALA A 152 -1.94 7.09 -2.24
C ALA A 152 -1.25 8.34 -2.79
N LEU A 153 -1.00 9.33 -1.93
CA LEU A 153 -0.09 10.43 -2.24
C LEU A 153 1.37 9.92 -2.22
N PRO A 154 2.25 10.43 -3.10
CA PRO A 154 3.68 10.25 -2.97
C PRO A 154 4.17 10.65 -1.57
N PRO A 155 5.11 9.91 -0.95
CA PRO A 155 5.62 10.20 0.39
C PRO A 155 6.11 11.66 0.57
N GLU A 156 6.77 12.21 -0.44
CA GLU A 156 7.27 13.60 -0.44
C GLU A 156 6.15 14.65 -0.24
N LEU A 157 4.96 14.37 -0.80
CA LEU A 157 3.79 15.24 -0.69
C LEU A 157 3.05 14.99 0.62
N ALA A 158 3.00 13.74 1.09
CA ALA A 158 2.38 13.39 2.36
C ALA A 158 3.13 13.98 3.57
N GLU A 159 4.46 13.97 3.52
CA GLU A 159 5.31 14.57 4.55
C GLU A 159 5.17 16.09 4.57
N SER A 160 5.22 16.73 3.39
CA SER A 160 5.00 18.18 3.25
C SER A 160 3.62 18.61 3.76
N ALA A 161 2.56 17.87 3.41
CA ALA A 161 1.21 18.13 3.89
C ALA A 161 1.09 17.95 5.41
N SER A 162 1.75 16.94 5.97
CA SER A 162 1.77 16.67 7.41
C SER A 162 2.48 17.76 8.21
N ILE A 163 3.59 18.30 7.70
CA ILE A 163 4.32 19.40 8.34
C ILE A 163 3.44 20.67 8.39
N VAL A 164 2.75 20.98 7.29
CA VAL A 164 1.86 22.15 7.21
C VAL A 164 0.63 22.00 8.13
N SER A 165 0.07 20.79 8.27
CA SER A 165 -1.03 20.55 9.22
C SER A 165 -0.61 20.68 10.69
N LEU A 166 0.64 20.36 11.02
CA LEU A 166 1.18 20.52 12.38
C LEU A 166 1.45 21.99 12.73
N SER A 167 1.91 22.81 11.77
CA SER A 167 2.11 24.26 11.99
C SER A 167 0.78 24.99 12.19
N ASN A 168 -0.26 24.60 11.47
CA ASN A 168 -1.56 25.29 11.50
C ASN A 168 -2.46 24.89 12.69
N SER A 169 -2.01 23.96 13.55
CA SER A 169 -2.74 23.55 14.77
C SER A 169 -2.13 24.15 16.05
N ALA A 170 -1.11 25.00 15.91
CA ALA A 170 -0.40 25.65 17.03
C ALA A 170 -0.74 27.15 17.19
N ASP A 171 -1.66 27.67 16.38
CA ASP A 171 -2.22 29.03 16.44
C ASP A 171 -3.70 28.99 16.86
#